data_AF-A0A9D6HPW7-F1
#
_entry.id   AF-A0A9D6HPW7-F1
#
_cell.length_a   1.000
_cell.length_b   1.000
_cell.length_c   1.000
_cell.angle_alpha   90.00
_cell.angle_beta   90.00
_cell.angle_gamma   90.00
#
_symmetry.space_group_name_H-M   'P 1'
#
loop_
_entity.id
_entity.type
_entity.pdbx_description
1 polymer ?
#
loop_
_entity_poly.entity_id
_entity_poly.type
_entity_poly.pdbx_seq_one_letter_code
_entity_poly.pdbx_strand_id
1 'polypeptide(L)'
;MARDGPPGAYYVISMVADADRPVTWTEEARQRVEHAPPFVRPGILKLMERRARERGRTVITSEFLTEIRNESMLRVAKSIRG
;
A
#
# COMPACT_ATOMS: atom_id res chain seq x y z
N MET A 1 -29.33 40.52 7.71
CA MET A 1 -29.35 39.66 6.51
C MET A 1 -28.21 38.66 6.66
N ALA A 2 -28.53 37.48 7.22
CA ALA A 2 -27.59 36.43 7.57
C ALA A 2 -27.12 35.68 6.31
N ARG A 3 -25.79 35.47 6.20
CA ARG A 3 -25.17 34.65 5.17
C ARG A 3 -24.88 33.27 5.77
N ASP A 4 -25.92 32.46 5.94
CA ASP A 4 -25.80 31.05 6.31
C ASP A 4 -25.62 30.22 5.03
N GLY A 5 -24.36 29.97 4.66
CA GLY A 5 -24.00 28.91 3.73
C GLY A 5 -24.07 27.55 4.45
N PRO A 6 -24.50 26.46 3.78
CA PRO A 6 -24.81 25.22 4.48
C PRO A 6 -23.55 24.58 5.10
N PRO A 7 -23.59 24.23 6.41
CA PRO A 7 -22.54 23.45 7.06
C PRO A 7 -22.66 22.00 6.62
N GLY A 8 -21.96 21.62 5.54
CA GLY A 8 -21.98 20.22 5.08
C GLY A 8 -20.98 19.87 3.98
N ALA A 9 -20.55 20.84 3.16
CA ALA A 9 -19.63 20.57 2.05
C ALA A 9 -18.20 20.22 2.49
N TYR A 10 -17.80 20.56 3.72
CA TYR A 10 -16.46 20.29 4.22
C TYR A 10 -16.23 18.85 4.69
N TYR A 11 -17.28 18.07 4.97
CA TYR A 11 -17.09 16.71 5.49
C TYR A 11 -16.94 15.65 4.40
N VAL A 12 -17.44 15.92 3.19
CA VAL A 12 -17.41 14.96 2.07
C VAL A 12 -16.05 14.86 1.37
N ILE A 13 -15.25 15.93 1.38
CA ILE A 13 -13.95 15.98 0.67
C ILE A 13 -12.88 15.11 1.36
N SER A 14 -12.98 14.89 2.67
CA SER A 14 -12.02 14.10 3.44
C SER A 14 -12.25 12.58 3.34
N MET A 15 -13.48 12.14 3.05
CA MET A 15 -13.83 10.71 3.04
C MET A 15 -13.43 10.00 1.73
N VAL A 16 -13.34 10.74 0.61
CA VAL A 16 -13.01 10.20 -0.72
C VAL A 16 -11.52 10.27 -1.06
N ALA A 17 -10.72 11.03 -0.29
CA ALA A 17 -9.34 11.34 -0.66
C ALA A 17 -8.33 10.23 -0.35
N ASP A 18 -8.67 9.23 0.48
CA ASP A 18 -7.69 8.22 0.91
C ASP A 18 -7.61 7.01 -0.05
N ALA A 19 -8.71 6.70 -0.75
CA ALA A 19 -8.79 5.56 -1.65
C ALA A 19 -7.96 5.73 -2.94
N ASP A 20 -7.69 6.97 -3.34
CA ASP A 20 -7.02 7.29 -4.61
C ASP A 20 -5.58 7.80 -4.44
N ARG A 21 -5.04 7.87 -3.21
CA ARG A 21 -3.65 8.33 -3.05
C ARG A 21 -2.70 7.34 -3.75
N PRO A 22 -1.94 7.79 -4.77
CA PRO A 22 -0.98 6.92 -5.42
C PRO A 22 0.14 6.60 -4.42
N VAL A 23 0.36 5.31 -4.18
CA VAL A 23 1.48 4.87 -3.35
C VAL A 23 2.75 5.04 -4.17
N THR A 24 3.66 5.87 -3.69
CA THR A 24 4.95 6.10 -4.33
C THR A 24 5.93 4.98 -4.00
N TRP A 25 6.93 4.78 -4.84
CA TRP A 25 7.96 3.76 -4.66
C TRP A 25 9.32 4.41 -4.66
N THR A 26 10.21 3.96 -3.78
CA THR A 26 11.62 4.35 -3.87
C THR A 26 12.29 3.65 -5.05
N GLU A 27 13.37 4.25 -5.53
CA GLU A 27 14.13 3.72 -6.65
C GLU A 27 14.69 2.31 -6.34
N GLU A 28 15.21 2.11 -5.14
CA GLU A 28 15.74 0.81 -4.71
C GLU A 28 14.64 -0.26 -4.63
N ALA A 29 13.43 0.13 -4.23
CA ALA A 29 12.29 -0.78 -4.20
C ALA A 29 11.90 -1.21 -5.62
N ARG A 30 11.87 -0.27 -6.58
CA ARG A 30 11.56 -0.54 -7.99
C ARG A 30 12.58 -1.48 -8.62
N GLN A 31 13.87 -1.19 -8.49
CA GLN A 31 14.95 -2.04 -9.01
C GLN A 31 14.85 -3.48 -8.48
N ARG A 32 14.46 -3.63 -7.22
CA ARG A 32 14.27 -4.96 -6.62
C ARG A 32 13.11 -5.74 -7.26
N VAL A 33 12.02 -5.05 -7.62
CA VAL A 33 10.90 -5.66 -8.36
C VAL A 33 11.34 -5.99 -9.79
N GLU A 34 12.14 -5.15 -10.43
CA GLU A 34 12.68 -5.39 -11.77
C GLU A 34 13.60 -6.61 -11.83
N HIS A 35 14.36 -6.89 -10.78
CA HIS A 35 15.15 -8.12 -10.68
C HIS A 35 14.31 -9.39 -10.53
N ALA A 36 13.02 -9.29 -10.19
CA ALA A 36 12.13 -10.44 -10.13
C ALA A 36 11.71 -10.90 -11.54
N PRO A 37 11.38 -12.19 -11.72
CA PRO A 37 10.89 -12.70 -13.00
C PRO A 37 9.63 -11.94 -13.48
N PRO A 38 9.50 -11.65 -14.79
CA PRO A 38 8.43 -10.79 -15.32
C PRO A 38 7.02 -11.19 -14.89
N PHE A 39 6.73 -12.49 -14.83
CA PHE A 39 5.41 -13.01 -14.44
C PHE A 39 5.06 -12.76 -12.96
N VAL A 40 6.05 -12.50 -12.10
CA VAL A 40 5.86 -12.26 -10.66
C VAL A 40 5.71 -10.77 -10.35
N ARG A 41 6.35 -9.90 -11.14
CA ARG A 41 6.34 -8.43 -10.96
C ARG A 41 4.94 -7.84 -10.72
N PRO A 42 3.91 -8.09 -11.56
CA PRO A 42 2.59 -7.53 -11.33
C PRO A 42 1.95 -8.00 -10.01
N GLY A 43 2.26 -9.24 -9.58
CA GLY A 43 1.84 -9.77 -8.29
C GLY A 43 2.49 -9.04 -7.11
N ILE A 44 3.80 -8.75 -7.21
CA ILE A 44 4.53 -7.99 -6.19
C ILE A 44 3.98 -6.57 -6.07
N LEU A 45 3.83 -5.86 -7.19
CA LEU A 45 3.32 -4.49 -7.21
C LEU A 45 1.95 -4.41 -6.51
N LYS A 46 0.99 -5.23 -6.94
CA LYS A 46 -0.36 -5.27 -6.38
C LYS A 46 -0.37 -5.65 -4.90
N LEU A 47 0.46 -6.61 -4.49
CA LEU A 47 0.57 -7.01 -3.08
C LEU A 47 1.08 -5.86 -2.22
N MET A 48 2.13 -5.18 -2.66
CA MET A 48 2.78 -4.12 -1.89
C MET A 48 1.91 -2.88 -1.79
N GLU A 49 1.27 -2.46 -2.88
CA GLU A 49 0.30 -1.36 -2.87
C GLU A 49 -0.85 -1.65 -1.92
N ARG A 50 -1.42 -2.86 -1.97
CA ARG A 50 -2.49 -3.26 -1.04
C ARG A 50 -2.01 -3.20 0.41
N ARG A 51 -0.84 -3.76 0.71
CA ARG A 51 -0.28 -3.78 2.07
C ARG A 51 0.12 -2.39 2.57
N ALA A 52 0.58 -1.53 1.68
CA ALA A 52 0.90 -0.15 2.00
C ALA A 52 -0.36 0.61 2.40
N ARG A 53 -1.44 0.49 1.60
CA ARG A 53 -2.76 1.06 1.94
C ARG A 53 -3.32 0.53 3.24
N GLU A 54 -3.29 -0.79 3.46
CA GLU A 54 -3.73 -1.42 4.72
C GLU A 54 -2.97 -0.89 5.95
N ARG A 55 -1.73 -0.40 5.78
CA ARG A 55 -0.88 0.15 6.85
C ARG A 55 -0.80 1.67 6.88
N GLY A 56 -1.57 2.37 6.04
CA GLY A 56 -1.49 3.83 5.91
C GLY A 56 -0.12 4.33 5.41
N ARG A 57 0.65 3.49 4.71
CA ARG A 57 1.94 3.87 4.11
C ARG A 57 1.71 4.46 2.72
N THR A 58 2.29 5.63 2.48
CA THR A 58 2.25 6.34 1.19
C THR A 58 3.49 6.10 0.33
N VAL A 59 4.54 5.50 0.89
CA VAL A 59 5.82 5.20 0.24
C VAL A 59 6.19 3.74 0.46
N ILE A 60 6.46 3.01 -0.62
CA ILE A 60 6.98 1.63 -0.61
C ILE A 60 8.50 1.68 -0.75
N THR A 61 9.18 1.19 0.27
CA THR A 61 10.65 1.13 0.36
C THR A 61 11.14 -0.32 0.19
N SER A 62 12.45 -0.50 -0.05
CA SER A 62 13.07 -1.83 -0.10
C SER A 62 12.92 -2.61 1.21
N GLU A 63 12.90 -1.91 2.35
CA GLU A 63 12.64 -2.49 3.66
C GLU A 63 11.22 -3.04 3.76
N PHE A 64 10.23 -2.29 3.27
CA PHE A 64 8.84 -2.73 3.25
C PHE A 64 8.64 -4.01 2.43
N LEU A 65 9.34 -4.15 1.29
CA LEU A 65 9.34 -5.40 0.51
C LEU A 65 9.82 -6.59 1.35
N THR A 66 10.86 -6.38 2.16
CA THR A 66 11.45 -7.41 3.02
C THR A 66 10.50 -7.79 4.15
N GLU A 67 9.87 -6.81 4.79
CA GLU A 67 8.87 -7.00 5.84
C GLU A 67 7.72 -7.90 5.35
N ILE A 68 7.11 -7.55 4.22
CA ILE A 68 5.98 -8.28 3.64
C ILE A 68 6.36 -9.71 3.22
N ARG A 69 7.57 -9.90 2.66
CA ARG A 69 8.10 -11.22 2.34
C ARG A 69 8.24 -12.08 3.60
N ASN A 70 8.85 -11.53 4.65
CA ASN A 70 9.09 -12.24 5.91
C ASN A 70 7.79 -12.66 6.57
N GLU A 71 6.78 -11.79 6.60
CA GLU A 71 5.45 -12.15 7.09
C GLU A 71 4.81 -13.30 6.31
N SER A 72 4.97 -13.29 4.99
CA SER A 72 4.42 -14.32 4.12
C SER A 72 5.06 -15.67 4.44
N MET A 73 6.38 -15.70 4.64
CA MET A 73 7.10 -16.91 5.07
C MET A 73 6.68 -17.38 6.47
N LEU A 74 6.49 -16.45 7.42
CA LEU A 74 6.06 -16.81 8.78
C LEU A 74 4.67 -17.45 8.81
N ARG A 75 3.75 -17.00 7.95
CA ARG A 75 2.43 -17.64 7.83
C ARG A 75 2.54 -19.07 7.33
N VAL A 76 3.39 -19.32 6.34
CA VAL A 76 3.67 -20.68 5.83
C VAL A 76 4.32 -21.54 6.92
N ALA A 77 5.33 -21.02 7.62
CA ALA A 77 6.00 -21.75 8.69
C ALA A 77 5.08 -22.12 9.87
N LYS A 78 4.01 -21.35 10.09
CA LYS A 78 2.97 -21.67 11.09
C LYS A 78 2.00 -22.74 10.59
N SER A 79 1.72 -22.83 9.29
CA SER A 79 0.79 -23.84 8.76
C SER A 79 1.39 -25.23 8.59
N ILE A 80 2.72 -25.36 8.59
CA ILE A 80 3.43 -26.66 8.45
C ILE A 80 3.55 -27.39 9.80
N ARG A 81 3.40 -26.67 10.92
CA ARG A 81 3.50 -27.23 12.28
C ARG A 81 2.16 -27.65 12.89
N GLY A 82 1.08 -27.64 12.10
CA GLY A 82 -0.27 -28.05 12.51
C GLY A 82 -0.70 -29.36 11.88
#